data_AF-A0AA97EG67-F1
#
_entry.id   AF-A0AA97EG67-F1
#
_cell.length_a   1.000
_cell.length_b   1.000
_cell.length_c   1.000
_cell.angle_alpha   90.00
_cell.angle_beta   90.00
_cell.angle_gamma   90.00
#
_symmetry.space_group_name_H-M   'P 1'
#
loop_
_entity.id
_entity.type
_entity.pdbx_description
1 polymer ?
#
loop_
_entity_poly.entity_id
_entity_poly.type
_entity_poly.pdbx_seq_one_letter_code
_entity_poly.pdbx_strand_id
1 'polypeptide(L)'
;MELDFLILTVYFICVGYVVYKMALSVEEELEDQVVLVPDGENLESAVRSQLARQGFLETTAKVLQSGEGPLAKAISLQLTMPEPRSMAPDSDRDDDQDDGLITMQVLPQGPHPLQPLMGLTVQVINQSRALQVTIDWDRSSITRMTSEIRRVIRHTPGMRLDLALPQVTSVVNPNQFLRTLVTSEDCFGRNPDTQVLQMAAPVVDVPKMAELKPPMRNYSLDLVVQLMPFGGRGGRAVVLLLPFRFAVEPLPARAAIPMVNWILKR
;
A
#
# COMPACT_ATOMS: atom_id res chain seq x y z
N MET A 1 -59.62 -0.50 -27.30
CA MET A 1 -59.49 0.72 -26.50
C MET A 1 -59.09 0.44 -25.05
N GLU A 2 -59.80 -0.39 -24.27
CA GLU A 2 -59.36 -0.71 -22.90
C GLU A 2 -58.07 -1.55 -22.83
N LEU A 3 -57.91 -2.52 -23.75
CA LEU A 3 -56.72 -3.38 -23.81
C LEU A 3 -55.44 -2.58 -24.15
N ASP A 4 -55.56 -1.55 -25.00
CA ASP A 4 -54.46 -0.70 -25.43
C ASP A 4 -53.95 0.18 -24.28
N PHE A 5 -54.86 0.64 -23.42
CA PHE A 5 -54.52 1.43 -22.24
C PHE A 5 -53.78 0.61 -21.18
N LEU A 6 -54.20 -0.65 -20.99
CA LEU A 6 -53.54 -1.60 -20.08
C LEU A 6 -52.12 -1.94 -20.55
N ILE A 7 -51.94 -2.21 -21.85
CA ILE A 7 -50.62 -2.51 -22.42
C ILE A 7 -49.70 -1.28 -22.30
N LEU A 8 -50.23 -0.08 -22.55
CA LEU A 8 -49.47 1.17 -22.40
C LEU A 8 -49.04 1.42 -20.95
N THR A 9 -49.92 1.18 -19.97
CA THR A 9 -49.58 1.35 -18.54
C THR A 9 -48.54 0.34 -18.08
N VAL A 10 -48.68 -0.93 -18.46
CA VAL A 10 -47.67 -1.96 -18.16
C VAL A 10 -46.33 -1.60 -18.81
N TYR A 11 -46.33 -1.10 -20.04
CA TYR A 11 -45.12 -0.64 -20.72
C TYR A 11 -44.42 0.50 -19.96
N PHE A 12 -45.16 1.51 -19.52
CA PHE A 12 -44.59 2.61 -18.72
C PHE A 12 -44.05 2.14 -17.36
N ILE A 13 -44.72 1.19 -16.71
CA ILE A 13 -44.24 0.62 -15.44
C ILE A 13 -42.95 -0.19 -15.67
N CYS A 14 -42.90 -1.02 -16.71
CA CYS A 14 -41.70 -1.79 -17.05
C CYS A 14 -40.53 -0.88 -17.43
N VAL A 15 -40.75 0.13 -18.27
CA VAL A 15 -39.71 1.10 -18.65
C VAL A 15 -39.26 1.91 -17.44
N GLY A 16 -40.19 2.38 -16.61
CA GLY A 16 -39.88 3.11 -15.37
C GLY A 16 -39.08 2.25 -14.38
N TYR A 17 -39.42 0.97 -14.25
CA TYR A 17 -38.68 0.03 -13.41
C TYR A 17 -37.26 -0.25 -13.92
N VAL A 18 -37.09 -0.41 -15.24
CA VAL A 18 -35.76 -0.61 -15.85
C VAL A 18 -34.91 0.65 -15.69
N VAL A 19 -35.47 1.84 -15.92
CA VAL A 19 -34.77 3.12 -15.71
C VAL A 19 -34.41 3.30 -14.23
N TYR A 20 -35.32 2.97 -13.31
CA TYR A 20 -35.05 2.99 -11.88
C TYR A 20 -33.93 2.03 -11.48
N LYS A 21 -33.94 0.80 -12.00
CA LYS A 21 -32.87 -0.19 -11.78
C LYS A 21 -31.54 0.26 -12.36
N MET A 22 -31.56 0.90 -13.52
CA MET A 22 -30.37 1.48 -14.14
C MET A 22 -29.83 2.66 -13.33
N ALA A 23 -30.70 3.53 -12.80
CA ALA A 23 -30.32 4.64 -11.93
C ALA A 23 -29.70 4.13 -10.62
N LEU A 24 -30.30 3.12 -9.99
CA LEU A 24 -29.75 2.47 -8.78
C LEU A 24 -28.39 1.83 -9.05
N SER A 25 -28.24 1.13 -10.17
CA SER A 25 -26.95 0.52 -10.55
C SER A 25 -25.85 1.56 -10.78
N VAL A 26 -26.21 2.74 -11.30
CA VAL A 26 -25.26 3.86 -11.49
C VAL A 26 -24.94 4.53 -10.16
N GLU A 27 -25.90 4.65 -9.25
CA GLU A 27 -25.69 5.19 -7.89
C GLU A 27 -24.82 4.24 -7.04
N GLU A 28 -24.96 2.92 -7.20
CA GLU A 28 -24.13 1.90 -6.56
C GLU A 28 -22.69 1.87 -7.12
N GLU A 29 -22.48 2.19 -8.41
CA GLU A 29 -21.14 2.40 -8.99
C GLU A 29 -20.49 3.75 -8.59
N LEU A 30 -21.29 4.68 -8.06
CA LEU A 30 -20.87 6.02 -7.64
C LEU A 30 -20.51 6.08 -6.14
N GLU A 31 -20.06 4.97 -5.54
CA GLU A 31 -19.53 4.94 -4.18
C GLU A 31 -18.61 6.15 -3.97
N ASP A 32 -18.91 6.97 -2.96
CA ASP A 32 -18.06 8.07 -2.54
C ASP A 32 -16.62 7.54 -2.42
N GLN A 33 -15.71 8.13 -3.20
CA GLN A 33 -14.32 7.67 -3.28
C GLN A 33 -13.43 8.54 -2.41
N VAL A 34 -12.39 7.94 -1.86
CA VAL A 34 -11.27 8.67 -1.27
C VAL A 34 -10.04 8.47 -2.12
N VAL A 35 -9.11 9.41 -2.10
CA VAL A 35 -7.74 9.18 -2.57
C VAL A 35 -6.84 8.95 -1.38
N LEU A 36 -6.07 7.86 -1.44
CA LEU A 36 -4.96 7.59 -0.55
C LEU A 36 -3.71 8.21 -1.16
N VAL A 37 -3.32 9.39 -0.68
CA VAL A 37 -2.18 10.16 -1.19
C VAL A 37 -0.92 9.79 -0.39
N PRO A 38 0.10 9.17 -1.00
CA PRO A 38 1.36 8.89 -0.32
C PRO A 38 2.23 10.14 -0.25
N ASP A 39 2.92 10.31 0.86
CA ASP A 39 3.89 11.38 1.06
C ASP A 39 5.29 10.97 0.58
N GLY A 40 5.51 11.09 -0.73
CA GLY A 40 6.77 10.72 -1.36
C GLY A 40 7.96 11.59 -0.93
N GLU A 41 7.74 12.90 -0.73
CA GLU A 41 8.82 13.84 -0.40
C GLU A 41 9.39 13.58 1.00
N ASN A 42 8.53 13.33 1.99
CA ASN A 42 9.00 12.97 3.33
C ASN A 42 9.66 11.60 3.35
N LEU A 43 9.18 10.64 2.56
CA LEU A 43 9.82 9.33 2.43
C LEU A 43 11.25 9.46 1.86
N GLU A 44 11.41 10.17 0.73
CA GLU A 44 12.71 10.37 0.08
C GLU A 44 13.70 11.09 0.99
N SER A 45 13.29 12.21 1.58
CA SER A 45 14.13 13.02 2.46
C SER A 45 14.53 12.27 3.74
N ALA A 46 13.60 11.52 4.34
CA ALA A 46 13.89 10.70 5.52
C ALA A 46 14.92 9.62 5.22
N VAL A 47 14.80 8.92 4.09
CA VAL A 47 15.74 7.86 3.70
C VAL A 47 17.10 8.43 3.33
N ARG A 48 17.17 9.51 2.54
CA ARG A 48 18.43 10.20 2.22
C ARG A 48 19.16 10.68 3.48
N SER A 49 18.43 11.24 4.44
CA SER A 49 19.01 11.67 5.72
C SER A 49 19.60 10.50 6.52
N GLN A 50 19.01 9.31 6.44
CA GLN A 50 19.48 8.12 7.13
C GLN A 50 20.72 7.55 6.46
N LEU A 51 20.72 7.48 5.12
CA LEU A 51 21.88 7.05 4.33
C LEU A 51 23.09 7.97 4.56
N ALA A 52 22.89 9.29 4.51
CA ALA A 52 23.94 10.27 4.77
C ALA A 52 24.52 10.13 6.18
N ARG A 53 23.66 9.96 7.21
CA ARG A 53 24.10 9.73 8.60
C ARG A 53 24.87 8.43 8.79
N GLN A 54 24.62 7.43 7.96
CA GLN A 54 25.33 6.14 7.99
C GLN A 54 26.61 6.13 7.13
N GLY A 55 26.88 7.21 6.41
CA GLY A 55 28.08 7.38 5.57
C GLY A 55 27.93 6.91 4.12
N PHE A 56 26.69 6.66 3.66
CA PHE A 56 26.39 6.19 2.31
C PHE A 56 26.00 7.37 1.41
N LEU A 57 26.98 8.20 1.04
CA LEU A 57 26.76 9.40 0.21
C LEU A 57 26.55 9.08 -1.27
N GLU A 58 27.09 7.95 -1.75
CA GLU A 58 26.95 7.48 -3.14
C GLU A 58 25.61 6.76 -3.38
N THR A 59 24.92 6.34 -2.31
CA THR A 59 23.63 5.67 -2.44
C THR A 59 22.53 6.70 -2.71
N THR A 60 21.86 6.55 -3.85
CA THR A 60 20.75 7.43 -4.23
C THR A 60 19.43 6.78 -3.88
N ALA A 61 18.63 7.46 -3.04
CA ALA A 61 17.23 7.14 -2.86
C ALA A 61 16.40 8.09 -3.74
N LYS A 62 15.49 7.53 -4.55
CA LYS A 62 14.59 8.27 -5.43
C LYS A 62 13.19 7.70 -5.30
N VAL A 63 12.20 8.58 -5.18
CA VAL A 63 10.79 8.17 -5.27
C VAL A 63 10.36 8.15 -6.74
N LEU A 64 9.84 7.02 -7.18
CA LEU A 64 9.25 6.85 -8.51
C LEU A 64 7.74 7.12 -8.43
N GLN A 65 7.23 7.87 -9.39
CA GLN A 65 5.80 8.14 -9.47
C GLN A 65 5.03 6.93 -9.99
N SER A 66 3.71 6.95 -9.81
CA SER A 66 2.83 5.93 -10.37
C SER A 66 3.02 5.83 -11.89
N GLY A 67 3.29 4.63 -12.40
CA GLY A 67 3.62 4.37 -13.81
C GLY A 67 5.11 4.27 -14.12
N GLU A 68 6.00 4.63 -13.19
CA GLU A 68 7.45 4.55 -13.38
C GLU A 68 8.06 3.35 -12.64
N GLY A 69 8.96 2.61 -13.31
CA GLY A 69 9.72 1.50 -12.72
C GLY A 69 8.99 0.15 -12.66
N PRO A 70 9.59 -0.86 -12.00
CA PRO A 70 9.09 -2.23 -12.00
C PRO A 70 7.80 -2.40 -11.16
N LEU A 71 7.53 -1.48 -10.23
CA LEU A 71 6.32 -1.42 -9.41
C LEU A 71 5.41 -0.26 -9.86
N ALA A 72 5.03 -0.27 -11.13
CA ALA A 72 4.30 0.81 -11.81
C ALA A 72 2.88 1.12 -11.25
N LYS A 73 2.38 0.38 -10.26
CA LYS A 73 1.00 0.54 -9.76
C LYS A 73 0.79 1.78 -8.90
N ALA A 74 1.85 2.32 -8.30
CA ALA A 74 1.75 3.41 -7.34
C ALA A 74 3.12 4.06 -7.06
N ILE A 75 3.17 5.02 -6.15
CA ILE A 75 4.42 5.61 -5.68
C ILE A 75 5.28 4.51 -5.03
N SER A 76 6.54 4.43 -5.45
CA SER A 76 7.51 3.45 -4.93
C SER A 76 8.84 4.11 -4.60
N LEU A 77 9.52 3.59 -3.58
CA LEU A 77 10.86 4.00 -3.23
C LEU A 77 11.87 3.13 -3.98
N GLN A 78 12.70 3.76 -4.79
CA GLN A 78 13.83 3.14 -5.46
C GLN A 78 15.12 3.50 -4.73
N LEU A 79 15.89 2.48 -4.37
CA LEU A 79 17.23 2.61 -3.82
C LEU A 79 18.21 2.11 -4.88
N THR A 80 19.16 2.97 -5.20
CA THR A 80 20.30 2.69 -6.07
C THR A 80 21.53 2.63 -5.20
N MET A 81 22.03 1.42 -4.94
CA MET A 81 23.24 1.20 -4.15
C MET A 81 24.41 0.80 -5.04
N PRO A 82 25.60 1.38 -4.84
CA PRO A 82 26.79 0.92 -5.52
C PRO A 82 27.11 -0.50 -5.04
N GLU A 83 27.16 -1.45 -5.96
CA GLU A 83 27.46 -2.83 -5.62
C GLU A 83 28.93 -2.97 -5.17
N PRO A 84 29.23 -3.77 -4.14
CA PRO A 84 30.61 -3.98 -3.71
C PRO A 84 31.41 -4.64 -4.83
N ARG A 85 32.43 -3.91 -5.34
CA ARG A 85 33.33 -4.30 -6.46
C ARG A 85 34.02 -5.67 -6.32
N SER A 86 33.97 -6.31 -5.15
CA SER A 86 34.64 -7.58 -4.88
C SER A 86 33.87 -8.83 -5.32
N MET A 87 32.72 -8.67 -5.99
CA MET A 87 31.82 -9.75 -6.41
C MET A 87 31.54 -9.79 -7.92
N ALA A 88 32.08 -8.86 -8.72
CA ALA A 88 31.96 -8.92 -10.18
C ALA A 88 32.97 -9.94 -10.75
N PRO A 89 32.56 -10.90 -11.60
CA PRO A 89 33.49 -11.73 -12.34
C PRO A 89 34.36 -10.84 -13.25
N ASP A 90 35.65 -11.17 -13.37
CA ASP A 90 36.65 -10.38 -14.11
C ASP A 90 36.32 -10.15 -15.61
N SER A 91 35.32 -10.85 -16.16
CA SER A 91 34.93 -10.79 -17.57
C SER A 91 33.93 -9.69 -17.94
N ASP A 92 33.27 -9.04 -16.97
CA ASP A 92 32.25 -8.00 -17.24
C ASP A 92 32.74 -6.61 -16.76
N ARG A 93 34.03 -6.31 -16.94
CA ARG A 93 34.60 -4.97 -16.70
C ARG A 93 34.31 -3.99 -17.85
N ASP A 94 33.12 -4.07 -18.43
CA ASP A 94 32.60 -3.05 -19.34
C ASP A 94 31.80 -2.02 -18.52
N ASP A 95 31.93 -0.74 -18.89
CA ASP A 95 31.59 0.49 -18.16
C ASP A 95 30.12 0.70 -17.71
N ASP A 96 29.26 -0.32 -17.74
CA ASP A 96 27.89 -0.20 -17.23
C ASP A 96 27.88 -0.51 -15.73
N GLN A 97 27.84 0.55 -14.92
CA GLN A 97 27.45 0.50 -13.50
C GLN A 97 26.09 -0.21 -13.41
N ASP A 98 26.09 -1.53 -13.18
CA ASP A 98 24.91 -2.26 -12.76
C ASP A 98 24.60 -1.86 -11.32
N ASP A 99 23.95 -0.71 -11.21
CA ASP A 99 23.45 -0.16 -9.98
C ASP A 99 22.44 -1.14 -9.36
N GLY A 100 22.73 -1.59 -8.13
CA GLY A 100 21.89 -2.53 -7.40
C GLY A 100 20.54 -1.87 -7.09
N LEU A 101 19.52 -2.18 -7.91
CA LEU A 101 18.22 -1.53 -7.84
C LEU A 101 17.28 -2.28 -6.89
N ILE A 102 16.84 -1.61 -5.84
CA ILE A 102 15.86 -2.16 -4.90
C ILE A 102 14.65 -1.24 -4.91
N THR A 103 13.48 -1.78 -5.24
CA THR A 103 12.23 -1.01 -5.30
C THR A 103 11.24 -1.52 -4.27
N MET A 104 10.67 -0.61 -3.47
CA MET A 104 9.73 -0.92 -2.40
C MET A 104 8.46 -0.09 -2.51
N GLN A 105 7.31 -0.70 -2.25
CA GLN A 105 6.00 -0.07 -2.36
C GLN A 105 5.05 -0.60 -1.28
N VAL A 106 4.12 0.25 -0.86
CA VAL A 106 3.03 -0.10 0.06
C VAL A 106 1.71 0.24 -0.59
N LEU A 107 0.77 -0.69 -0.63
CA LEU A 107 -0.56 -0.55 -1.21
C LEU A 107 -1.63 -0.69 -0.12
N PRO A 108 -2.86 -0.15 -0.31
CA PRO A 108 -3.35 0.55 -1.50
C PRO A 108 -2.94 2.04 -1.58
N GLN A 109 -2.96 2.59 -2.79
CA GLN A 109 -2.70 4.00 -3.09
C GLN A 109 -3.65 4.47 -4.20
N GLY A 110 -3.92 5.78 -4.28
CA GLY A 110 -4.81 6.35 -5.30
C GLY A 110 -6.29 6.27 -4.94
N PRO A 111 -7.20 6.38 -5.93
CA PRO A 111 -8.64 6.29 -5.71
C PRO A 111 -9.04 4.94 -5.12
N HIS A 112 -9.80 4.99 -4.04
CA HIS A 112 -10.27 3.84 -3.30
C HIS A 112 -11.73 4.05 -2.89
N PRO A 113 -12.59 3.03 -2.96
CA PRO A 113 -13.94 3.12 -2.41
C PRO A 113 -13.90 3.44 -0.91
N LEU A 114 -14.99 3.98 -0.36
CA LEU A 114 -15.18 4.14 1.09
C LEU A 114 -15.42 2.79 1.78
N GLN A 115 -14.46 1.88 1.66
CA GLN A 115 -14.46 0.60 2.32
C GLN A 115 -13.30 0.53 3.32
N PRO A 116 -13.50 -0.08 4.50
CA PRO A 116 -12.43 -0.27 5.45
C PRO A 116 -11.29 -1.12 4.87
N LEU A 117 -10.05 -0.70 5.10
CA LEU A 117 -8.88 -1.47 4.69
C LEU A 117 -8.60 -2.54 5.73
N MET A 118 -8.60 -3.80 5.31
CA MET A 118 -8.31 -4.93 6.20
C MET A 118 -6.80 -5.13 6.42
N GLY A 119 -5.96 -4.76 5.45
CA GLY A 119 -4.51 -4.84 5.55
C GLY A 119 -3.81 -3.98 4.50
N LEU A 120 -2.51 -3.73 4.69
CA LEU A 120 -1.64 -3.05 3.75
C LEU A 120 -0.77 -4.09 3.03
N THR A 121 -0.56 -3.96 1.74
CA THR A 121 0.33 -4.88 0.99
C THR A 121 1.70 -4.23 0.82
N VAL A 122 2.72 -4.84 1.43
CA VAL A 122 4.13 -4.47 1.22
C VAL A 122 4.67 -5.27 0.03
N GLN A 123 5.29 -4.57 -0.91
CA GLN A 123 5.93 -5.14 -2.09
C GLN A 123 7.39 -4.70 -2.14
N VAL A 124 8.29 -5.66 -2.34
CA VAL A 124 9.73 -5.41 -2.46
C VAL A 124 10.26 -6.22 -3.64
N ILE A 125 10.85 -5.54 -4.63
CA ILE A 125 11.62 -6.16 -5.70
C ILE A 125 13.08 -5.84 -5.44
N ASN A 126 13.90 -6.88 -5.34
CA ASN A 126 15.35 -6.76 -5.26
C ASN A 126 15.94 -7.16 -6.62
N GLN A 127 16.39 -6.20 -7.42
CA GLN A 127 17.08 -6.42 -8.70
C GLN A 127 18.60 -6.27 -8.56
N SER A 128 19.11 -6.09 -7.33
CA SER A 128 20.54 -6.15 -7.10
C SER A 128 21.06 -7.58 -7.30
N ARG A 129 22.35 -7.70 -7.61
CA ARG A 129 23.08 -8.96 -7.73
C ARG A 129 23.78 -9.32 -6.43
N ALA A 130 24.16 -8.31 -5.64
CA ALA A 130 25.04 -8.48 -4.48
C ALA A 130 24.41 -8.13 -3.12
N LEU A 131 23.17 -7.65 -3.05
CA LEU A 131 22.53 -7.25 -1.79
C LEU A 131 21.32 -8.13 -1.47
N GLN A 132 21.15 -8.41 -0.18
CA GLN A 132 20.01 -9.09 0.40
C GLN A 132 19.23 -8.09 1.25
N VAL A 133 17.92 -8.03 1.02
CA VAL A 133 17.01 -7.17 1.77
C VAL A 133 16.35 -8.00 2.86
N THR A 134 16.45 -7.57 4.11
CA THR A 134 15.76 -8.19 5.24
C THR A 134 14.76 -7.21 5.82
N ILE A 135 13.52 -7.65 5.97
CA ILE A 135 12.42 -6.87 6.53
C ILE A 135 12.15 -7.36 7.95
N ASP A 136 12.27 -6.45 8.90
CA ASP A 136 12.00 -6.70 10.31
C ASP A 136 10.57 -6.27 10.66
N TRP A 137 9.65 -7.21 10.60
CA TRP A 137 8.23 -6.96 10.92
C TRP A 137 8.02 -6.61 12.40
N ASP A 138 8.86 -7.15 13.28
CA ASP A 138 8.72 -6.99 14.73
C ASP A 138 9.04 -5.57 15.18
N ARG A 139 10.03 -4.95 14.51
CA ARG A 139 10.42 -3.56 14.72
C ARG A 139 9.68 -2.56 13.85
N SER A 140 8.79 -3.03 12.98
CA SER A 140 7.95 -2.19 12.14
C SER A 140 6.66 -1.83 12.87
N SER A 141 6.13 -0.63 12.61
CA SER A 141 4.94 -0.12 13.28
C SER A 141 3.93 0.52 12.33
N ILE A 142 2.65 0.42 12.68
CA ILE A 142 1.56 1.14 12.03
C ILE A 142 1.04 2.18 13.01
N THR A 143 0.89 3.42 12.53
CA THR A 143 0.25 4.50 13.27
C THR A 143 -1.07 4.86 12.61
N ARG A 144 -2.13 4.93 13.42
CA ARG A 144 -3.50 5.22 12.96
C ARG A 144 -3.96 6.62 13.36
N MET A 145 -5.21 6.91 13.01
CA MET A 145 -5.99 8.12 13.31
C MET A 145 -5.91 8.64 14.75
N THR A 146 -5.75 7.74 15.75
CA THR A 146 -5.64 8.09 17.18
C THR A 146 -4.20 8.35 17.65
N SER A 147 -3.22 8.38 16.74
CA SER A 147 -1.79 8.40 17.03
C SER A 147 -1.31 7.21 17.87
N GLU A 148 -2.11 6.14 17.92
CA GLU A 148 -1.70 4.89 18.55
C GLU A 148 -0.74 4.15 17.62
N ILE A 149 0.42 3.81 18.17
CA ILE A 149 1.45 3.03 17.50
C ILE A 149 1.19 1.56 17.81
N ARG A 150 1.04 0.75 16.77
CA ARG A 150 0.77 -0.68 16.87
C ARG A 150 1.84 -1.46 16.13
N ARG A 151 2.17 -2.64 16.65
CA ARG A 151 3.12 -3.57 16.04
C ARG A 151 2.56 -4.11 14.73
N VAL A 152 3.41 -4.17 13.70
CA VAL A 152 3.07 -4.77 12.41
C VAL A 152 3.11 -6.29 12.53
N ILE A 153 2.05 -6.95 12.08
CA ILE A 153 1.96 -8.41 11.99
C ILE A 153 1.81 -8.81 10.52
N ARG A 154 2.64 -9.77 10.10
CA ARG A 154 2.53 -10.40 8.79
C ARG A 154 1.37 -11.39 8.78
N HIS A 155 0.40 -11.18 7.90
CA HIS A 155 -0.70 -12.13 7.73
C HIS A 155 -0.20 -13.40 7.01
N THR A 156 -0.31 -14.55 7.69
CA THR A 156 -0.07 -15.87 7.12
C THR A 156 -1.37 -16.67 7.15
N PRO A 157 -1.90 -17.15 6.01
CA PRO A 157 -3.13 -17.93 6.00
C PRO A 157 -3.03 -19.17 6.90
N GLY A 158 -4.06 -19.44 7.71
CA GLY A 158 -4.08 -20.58 8.63
C GLY A 158 -3.24 -20.41 9.89
N MET A 159 -2.80 -19.18 10.20
CA MET A 159 -2.04 -18.89 11.42
C MET A 159 -2.84 -19.23 12.68
N ARG A 160 -2.23 -20.07 13.53
CA ARG A 160 -2.74 -20.44 14.86
C ARG A 160 -1.84 -19.98 16.00
N LEU A 161 -0.68 -19.41 15.65
CA LEU A 161 0.34 -19.00 16.59
C LEU A 161 -0.11 -17.80 17.40
N ASP A 162 0.39 -17.72 18.63
CA ASP A 162 0.17 -16.56 19.49
C ASP A 162 0.87 -15.32 18.91
N LEU A 163 0.16 -14.20 18.89
CA LEU A 163 0.67 -12.93 18.37
C LEU A 163 1.73 -12.33 19.30
N ALA A 164 1.76 -12.72 20.56
CA ALA A 164 2.79 -12.28 21.52
C ALA A 164 4.21 -12.78 21.17
N LEU A 165 4.33 -13.79 20.30
CA LEU A 165 5.63 -14.34 19.92
C LEU A 165 6.36 -13.42 18.93
N PRO A 166 7.70 -13.34 19.00
CA PRO A 166 8.50 -12.63 18.00
C PRO A 166 8.27 -13.20 16.59
N GLN A 167 8.20 -12.30 15.61
CA GLN A 167 8.03 -12.68 14.22
C GLN A 167 9.38 -12.97 13.56
N VAL A 168 9.37 -13.93 12.63
CA VAL A 168 10.53 -14.19 11.78
C VAL A 168 10.63 -13.10 10.72
N THR A 169 11.85 -12.59 10.50
CA THR A 169 12.12 -11.60 9.46
C THR A 169 11.89 -12.19 8.07
N SER A 170 11.45 -11.36 7.12
CA SER A 170 11.39 -11.78 5.71
C SER A 170 12.68 -11.40 5.00
N VAL A 171 13.20 -12.29 4.18
CA VAL A 171 14.44 -12.07 3.43
C VAL A 171 14.14 -12.12 1.93
N VAL A 172 14.66 -11.13 1.19
CA VAL A 172 14.52 -11.00 -0.27
C VAL A 172 15.92 -10.99 -0.87
N ASN A 173 16.30 -12.11 -1.48
CA ASN A 173 17.62 -12.27 -2.10
C ASN A 173 17.72 -11.48 -3.41
N PRO A 174 18.95 -11.34 -3.96
CA PRO A 174 19.15 -10.89 -5.33
C PRO A 174 18.15 -11.51 -6.33
N ASN A 175 17.58 -10.67 -7.19
CA ASN A 175 16.60 -11.04 -8.22
C ASN A 175 15.31 -11.69 -7.69
N GLN A 176 14.94 -11.44 -6.44
CA GLN A 176 13.69 -11.94 -5.85
C GLN A 176 12.67 -10.83 -5.59
N PHE A 177 11.42 -11.26 -5.46
CA PHE A 177 10.28 -10.42 -5.15
C PHE A 177 9.55 -10.94 -3.91
N LEU A 178 9.10 -10.02 -3.07
CA LEU A 178 8.25 -10.29 -1.93
C LEU A 178 6.96 -9.49 -2.06
N ARG A 179 5.83 -10.17 -1.89
CA ARG A 179 4.52 -9.56 -1.69
C ARG A 179 3.91 -10.11 -0.43
N THR A 180 3.53 -9.24 0.49
CA THR A 180 3.02 -9.68 1.79
C THR A 180 1.95 -8.72 2.28
N LEU A 181 0.84 -9.29 2.74
CA LEU A 181 -0.21 -8.55 3.43
C LEU A 181 0.21 -8.40 4.90
N VAL A 182 0.22 -7.16 5.38
CA VAL A 182 0.52 -6.81 6.76
C VAL A 182 -0.69 -6.11 7.37
N THR A 183 -0.87 -6.32 8.65
CA THR A 183 -1.89 -5.64 9.46
C THR A 183 -1.30 -5.40 10.84
N SER A 184 -2.08 -4.96 11.81
CA SER A 184 -1.61 -4.82 13.19
C SER A 184 -2.19 -5.90 14.10
N GLU A 185 -1.57 -6.07 15.25
CA GLU A 185 -1.92 -7.12 16.22
C GLU A 185 -3.39 -7.09 16.67
N ASP A 186 -3.93 -5.90 16.91
CA ASP A 186 -5.31 -5.65 17.34
C ASP A 186 -6.36 -5.90 16.24
N CYS A 187 -5.95 -6.08 14.98
CA CYS A 187 -6.85 -6.45 13.89
C CYS A 187 -7.25 -7.92 13.89
N PHE A 188 -6.53 -8.76 14.61
CA PHE A 188 -6.78 -10.20 14.61
C PHE A 188 -7.82 -10.60 15.64
N GLY A 189 -8.74 -11.47 15.22
CA GLY A 189 -9.67 -12.18 16.09
C GLY A 189 -9.49 -13.69 15.93
N ARG A 190 -9.77 -14.45 16.98
CA ARG A 190 -9.85 -15.91 16.90
C ARG A 190 -11.23 -16.32 16.43
N ASN A 191 -11.28 -17.11 15.37
CA ASN A 191 -12.54 -17.73 14.96
C ASN A 191 -12.97 -18.76 16.03
N PRO A 192 -14.21 -18.68 16.55
CA PRO A 192 -14.65 -19.50 17.69
C PRO A 192 -14.62 -20.99 17.38
N ASP A 193 -14.91 -21.39 16.14
CA ASP A 193 -15.05 -22.79 15.74
C ASP A 193 -13.70 -23.43 15.39
N THR A 194 -12.82 -22.69 14.72
CA THR A 194 -11.57 -23.24 14.16
C THR A 194 -10.33 -22.91 14.98
N GLN A 195 -10.45 -21.96 15.93
CA GLN A 195 -9.35 -21.39 16.71
C GLN A 195 -8.22 -20.79 15.85
N VAL A 196 -8.50 -20.52 14.57
CA VAL A 196 -7.58 -19.87 13.64
C VAL A 196 -7.67 -18.36 13.81
N LEU A 197 -6.54 -17.66 13.76
CA LEU A 197 -6.50 -16.21 13.74
C LEU A 197 -6.92 -15.71 12.36
N GLN A 198 -7.87 -14.78 12.34
CA GLN A 198 -8.39 -14.14 11.15
C GLN A 198 -8.41 -12.63 11.36
N MET A 199 -8.30 -11.88 10.28
CA MET A 199 -8.41 -10.42 10.32
C MET A 199 -9.88 -10.06 10.57
N ALA A 200 -10.20 -9.71 11.82
CA ALA A 200 -11.55 -9.44 12.28
C ALA A 200 -11.88 -7.94 12.25
N ALA A 201 -10.87 -7.09 12.40
CA ALA A 201 -11.02 -5.64 12.37
C ALA A 201 -10.14 -5.00 11.30
N PRO A 202 -10.57 -3.86 10.71
CA PRO A 202 -9.80 -3.16 9.70
C PRO A 202 -8.54 -2.52 10.29
N VAL A 203 -7.46 -2.50 9.51
CA VAL A 203 -6.22 -1.79 9.85
C VAL A 203 -6.40 -0.27 9.74
N VAL A 204 -7.19 0.16 8.75
CA VAL A 204 -7.53 1.57 8.53
C VAL A 204 -9.03 1.66 8.23
N ASP A 205 -9.75 2.38 9.09
CA ASP A 205 -11.18 2.64 8.91
C ASP A 205 -11.36 3.90 8.05
N VAL A 206 -11.33 3.69 6.73
CA VAL A 206 -11.40 4.76 5.73
C VAL A 206 -12.68 5.59 5.85
N PRO A 207 -13.88 5.00 6.05
CA PRO A 207 -15.11 5.78 6.29
C PRO A 207 -15.00 6.75 7.45
N LYS A 208 -14.54 6.27 8.62
CA LYS A 208 -14.36 7.14 9.80
C LYS A 208 -13.31 8.22 9.57
N MET A 209 -12.24 7.90 8.85
CA MET A 209 -11.19 8.88 8.53
C MET A 209 -11.69 9.98 7.60
N ALA A 210 -12.55 9.67 6.63
CA ALA A 210 -13.11 10.65 5.71
C ALA A 210 -13.94 11.73 6.45
N GLU A 211 -14.62 11.36 7.54
CA GLU A 211 -15.41 12.27 8.37
C GLU A 211 -14.57 13.20 9.26
N LEU A 212 -13.33 12.83 9.59
CA LEU A 212 -12.48 13.59 10.50
C LEU A 212 -11.97 14.90 9.91
N LYS A 213 -11.34 15.76 10.73
CA LYS A 213 -10.66 16.97 10.25
C LYS A 213 -9.33 16.62 9.56
N PRO A 214 -8.87 17.42 8.57
CA PRO A 214 -7.66 17.17 7.79
C PRO A 214 -6.40 16.72 8.58
N PRO A 215 -6.02 17.32 9.73
CA PRO A 215 -4.82 16.87 10.44
C PRO A 215 -4.89 15.44 10.98
N MET A 216 -6.09 14.86 11.12
CA MET A 216 -6.30 13.50 11.63
C MET A 216 -6.58 12.48 10.52
N ARG A 217 -6.62 12.90 9.25
CA ARG A 217 -6.87 12.01 8.10
C ARG A 217 -5.61 11.31 7.60
N ASN A 218 -4.70 10.97 8.51
CA ASN A 218 -3.41 10.41 8.16
C ASN A 218 -3.19 9.06 8.85
N TYR A 219 -2.51 8.16 8.18
CA TYR A 219 -1.97 6.94 8.77
C TYR A 219 -0.55 6.70 8.24
N SER A 220 0.24 5.93 8.97
CA SER A 220 1.61 5.60 8.54
C SER A 220 1.95 4.14 8.79
N LEU A 221 2.85 3.63 7.94
CA LEU A 221 3.55 2.37 8.10
C LEU A 221 5.05 2.67 8.13
N ASP A 222 5.66 2.50 9.29
CA ASP A 222 7.11 2.64 9.48
C ASP A 222 7.75 1.27 9.35
N LEU A 223 8.37 1.02 8.19
CA LEU A 223 8.96 -0.28 7.85
C LEU A 223 10.46 -0.29 8.16
N VAL A 224 10.91 -1.25 8.97
CA VAL A 224 12.35 -1.44 9.24
C VAL A 224 12.94 -2.44 8.25
N VAL A 225 13.91 -1.97 7.48
CA VAL A 225 14.59 -2.74 6.45
C VAL A 225 16.09 -2.74 6.68
N GLN A 226 16.73 -3.88 6.49
CA GLN A 226 18.17 -4.05 6.56
C GLN A 226 18.70 -4.51 5.22
N LEU A 227 19.74 -3.85 4.73
CA LEU A 227 20.44 -4.19 3.49
C LEU A 227 21.80 -4.75 3.87
N MET A 228 22.08 -5.97 3.43
CA MET A 228 23.35 -6.64 3.71
C MET A 228 23.92 -7.29 2.45
N PRO A 229 25.25 -7.41 2.31
CA PRO A 229 25.84 -8.14 1.20
C PRO A 229 25.44 -9.62 1.19
N PHE A 230 24.99 -10.09 0.04
CA PHE A 230 24.72 -11.50 -0.23
C PHE A 230 26.05 -12.24 -0.35
N GLY A 231 26.26 -13.33 0.41
CA GLY A 231 27.50 -14.12 0.36
C GLY A 231 28.40 -14.05 1.61
N GLY A 232 27.94 -13.46 2.72
CA GLY A 232 28.52 -13.69 4.06
C GLY A 232 29.85 -12.99 4.37
N ARG A 233 30.39 -12.17 3.46
CA ARG A 233 31.59 -11.36 3.74
C ARG A 233 31.21 -10.07 4.46
N GLY A 234 31.00 -10.14 5.77
CA GLY A 234 31.26 -9.11 6.80
C GLY A 234 30.99 -7.62 6.53
N GLY A 235 30.16 -7.27 5.54
CA GLY A 235 29.88 -5.89 5.20
C GLY A 235 28.97 -5.24 6.25
N ARG A 236 29.12 -3.92 6.40
CA ARG A 236 28.27 -3.15 7.30
C ARG A 236 26.84 -3.18 6.76
N ALA A 237 25.92 -3.75 7.55
CA ALA A 237 24.50 -3.70 7.24
C ALA A 237 24.01 -2.25 7.30
N VAL A 238 23.21 -1.85 6.30
CA VAL A 238 22.51 -0.57 6.28
C VAL A 238 21.12 -0.82 6.86
N VAL A 239 20.78 -0.12 7.94
CA VAL A 239 19.46 -0.25 8.56
C VAL A 239 18.67 1.02 8.24
N LEU A 240 17.55 0.87 7.55
CA LEU A 240 16.69 1.95 7.10
C LEU A 240 15.31 1.82 7.75
N LEU A 241 14.81 2.92 8.27
CA LEU A 241 13.42 3.11 8.61
C LEU A 241 12.73 3.80 7.44
N LEU A 242 11.73 3.16 6.84
CA LEU A 242 11.00 3.67 5.69
C LEU A 242 9.62 4.15 6.14
N PRO A 243 9.42 5.47 6.38
CA PRO A 243 8.14 6.00 6.85
C PRO A 243 7.17 6.20 5.68
N PHE A 244 6.34 5.21 5.38
CA PHE A 244 5.26 5.36 4.41
C PHE A 244 4.07 6.05 5.07
N ARG A 245 3.86 7.33 4.74
CA ARG A 245 2.73 8.12 5.25
C ARG A 245 1.69 8.32 4.17
N PHE A 246 0.42 8.25 4.57
CA PHE A 246 -0.72 8.38 3.67
C PHE A 246 -1.72 9.38 4.24
N ALA A 247 -2.15 10.31 3.39
CA ALA A 247 -3.28 11.17 3.64
C ALA A 247 -4.53 10.62 2.95
N VAL A 248 -5.67 10.67 3.65
CA VAL A 248 -6.98 10.28 3.12
C VAL A 248 -7.73 11.55 2.73
N GLU A 249 -7.86 11.77 1.43
CA GLU A 249 -8.57 12.92 0.86
C GLU A 249 -9.91 12.46 0.27
N PRO A 250 -11.06 13.01 0.72
CA PRO A 250 -12.34 12.70 0.09
C PRO A 250 -12.36 13.28 -1.32
N LEU A 251 -12.68 12.46 -2.33
CA LEU A 251 -12.99 12.97 -3.65
C LEU A 251 -14.43 13.47 -3.65
N PRO A 252 -14.70 14.68 -4.15
CA PRO A 252 -16.07 15.11 -4.36
C PRO A 252 -16.73 14.16 -5.35
N ALA A 253 -17.88 13.60 -4.98
CA ALA A 253 -18.69 12.74 -5.82
C ALA A 253 -18.89 13.40 -7.19
N ARG A 254 -18.37 12.77 -8.26
CA ARG A 254 -18.70 13.20 -9.62
C ARG A 254 -20.12 12.73 -9.91
N ALA A 255 -21.10 13.59 -9.66
CA ALA A 255 -22.48 13.36 -10.09
C ALA A 255 -22.51 13.13 -11.60
N ALA A 256 -22.77 11.89 -12.03
CA ALA A 256 -22.64 11.47 -13.42
C ALA A 256 -23.87 11.83 -14.30
N ILE A 257 -24.92 12.42 -13.75
CA ILE A 257 -26.09 12.81 -14.56
C ILE A 257 -25.92 14.26 -15.03
N PRO A 258 -25.55 14.52 -16.31
CA PRO A 258 -25.39 15.88 -16.82
C PRO A 258 -26.67 16.72 -16.68
N MET A 259 -27.86 16.09 -16.69
CA MET A 259 -29.14 16.80 -16.47
C MET A 259 -29.35 17.27 -15.01
N VAL A 260 -28.87 16.52 -14.02
CA VAL A 260 -29.11 16.85 -12.59
C VAL A 260 -28.22 18.02 -12.15
N ASN A 261 -27.00 18.13 -12.72
CA ASN A 261 -26.14 19.30 -12.55
C ASN A 261 -26.73 20.61 -13.11
N TRP A 262 -27.69 20.54 -14.06
CA TRP A 262 -28.41 21.71 -14.55
C TRP A 262 -29.55 22.13 -13.62
N ILE A 263 -30.18 21.18 -12.93
CA ILE A 263 -31.26 21.43 -11.97
C ILE A 263 -30.73 21.92 -10.61
N LEU A 264 -29.59 21.38 -10.14
CA LEU A 264 -28.97 21.76 -8.86
C LEU A 264 -28.17 23.08 -8.90
N LYS A 265 -27.89 23.63 -10.09
CA LYS A 265 -27.18 24.93 -10.25
C LYS A 265 -28.14 26.13 -10.32
N ARG A 266 -29.38 25.99 -9.86
CA ARG A 266 -30.35 27.09 -9.81
C ARG A 266 -30.78 27.40 -8.39
#